data_AF-A0A3D3XR62-F1
#
_entry.id   AF-A0A3D3XR62-F1
#
_cell.length_a   1.000
_cell.length_b   1.000
_cell.length_c   1.000
_cell.angle_alpha   90.00
_cell.angle_beta   90.00
_cell.angle_gamma   90.00
#
_symmetry.space_group_name_H-M   'P 1'
#
loop_
_entity.id
_entity.type
_entity.pdbx_description
1 polymer ?
#
loop_
_entity_poly.entity_id
_entity_poly.type
_entity_poly.pdbx_seq_one_letter_code
_entity_poly.pdbx_strand_id
1 'polypeptide(L)'
;MSVSSYLNYIDREKREIETHRRYIISYQKEITKWRDDVKDERDKAKSRLKYASSSSEKSRIRDQRDRQISRLRSKIDRRKEDIVSKRKRIKSCREDIRGYREKIRDIKRRR
;
A
#
# COMPACT_ATOMS: atom_id res chain seq x y z
N MET A 1 -20.68 27.27 -14.92
CA MET A 1 -20.45 26.63 -13.59
C MET A 1 -20.24 27.70 -12.54
N SER A 2 -20.82 27.53 -11.35
CA SER A 2 -20.68 28.48 -10.23
C SER A 2 -19.45 28.16 -9.37
N VAL A 3 -18.99 29.13 -8.58
CA VAL A 3 -17.94 28.94 -7.56
C VAL A 3 -18.33 27.82 -6.57
N SER A 4 -19.61 27.75 -6.20
CA SER A 4 -20.14 26.71 -5.30
C SER A 4 -19.96 25.30 -5.86
N SER A 5 -20.17 25.10 -7.17
CA SER A 5 -19.95 23.80 -7.83
C SER A 5 -18.47 23.36 -7.75
N TYR A 6 -17.52 24.27 -7.99
CA TYR A 6 -16.10 23.96 -7.86
C TYR A 6 -15.66 23.69 -6.43
N LEU A 7 -16.26 24.36 -5.43
CA LEU A 7 -15.99 24.06 -4.02
C LEU A 7 -16.46 22.64 -3.65
N ASN A 8 -17.63 22.23 -4.12
CA ASN A 8 -18.13 20.86 -3.92
C ASN A 8 -17.19 19.81 -4.54
N TYR A 9 -16.67 20.06 -5.75
CA TYR A 9 -15.67 19.16 -6.35
C TYR A 9 -14.39 19.10 -5.54
N ILE A 10 -13.88 20.25 -5.08
CA ILE A 10 -12.69 20.29 -4.22
C ILE A 10 -12.91 19.46 -2.94
N ASP A 11 -14.08 19.55 -2.31
CA ASP A 11 -14.35 18.79 -1.09
C ASP A 11 -14.52 17.29 -1.35
N ARG A 12 -15.08 16.91 -2.50
CA ARG A 12 -15.08 15.51 -2.95
C ARG A 12 -13.65 14.98 -3.13
N GLU A 13 -12.79 15.71 -3.84
CA GLU A 13 -11.40 15.31 -4.06
C GLU A 13 -10.62 15.19 -2.74
N LYS A 14 -10.87 16.08 -1.77
CA LYS A 14 -10.27 15.97 -0.42
C LYS A 14 -10.70 14.69 0.30
N ARG A 15 -11.98 14.32 0.21
CA ARG A 15 -12.48 13.07 0.81
C ARG A 15 -11.85 11.85 0.13
N GLU A 16 -11.67 11.89 -1.18
CA GLU A 16 -11.03 10.80 -1.93
C GLU A 16 -9.55 10.65 -1.55
N ILE A 17 -8.81 11.76 -1.41
CA ILE A 17 -7.44 11.77 -0.89
C ILE A 17 -7.37 11.12 0.50
N GLU A 18 -8.29 11.46 1.39
CA GLU A 18 -8.33 10.91 2.75
C GLU A 18 -8.58 9.40 2.74
N THR A 19 -9.53 8.94 1.93
CA THR A 19 -9.79 7.50 1.73
C THR A 19 -8.55 6.77 1.23
N HIS A 20 -7.85 7.31 0.24
CA HIS A 20 -6.61 6.71 -0.27
C HIS A 20 -5.48 6.70 0.75
N ARG A 21 -5.36 7.73 1.60
CA ARG A 21 -4.40 7.74 2.72
C ARG A 21 -4.67 6.63 3.72
N ARG A 22 -5.94 6.40 4.08
CA ARG A 22 -6.33 5.30 4.98
C ARG A 22 -5.96 3.94 4.40
N TYR A 23 -6.21 3.72 3.10
CA TYR A 23 -5.76 2.49 2.44
C TYR A 23 -4.24 2.32 2.48
N ILE A 24 -3.47 3.38 2.21
CA ILE A 24 -2.00 3.32 2.27
C ILE A 24 -1.54 2.91 3.67
N ILE A 25 -2.09 3.52 4.73
CA ILE A 25 -1.75 3.17 6.11
C ILE A 25 -2.07 1.70 6.40
N SER A 26 -3.24 1.22 5.96
CA SER A 26 -3.64 -0.18 6.13
C SER A 26 -2.66 -1.13 5.43
N TYR A 27 -2.32 -0.85 4.16
CA TYR A 27 -1.38 -1.68 3.41
C TYR A 27 0.02 -1.66 4.01
N GLN A 28 0.45 -0.54 4.57
CA GLN A 28 1.72 -0.46 5.31
C GLN A 28 1.70 -1.36 6.54
N LYS A 29 0.60 -1.41 7.30
CA LYS A 29 0.45 -2.32 8.44
C LYS A 29 0.50 -3.79 8.00
N GLU A 30 -0.18 -4.15 6.91
CA GLU A 30 -0.13 -5.51 6.34
C GLU A 30 1.30 -5.90 5.93
N ILE A 31 2.02 -5.00 5.26
CA ILE A 31 3.42 -5.23 4.87
C ILE A 31 4.30 -5.46 6.10
N THR A 32 4.15 -4.67 7.16
CA THR A 32 4.89 -4.86 8.41
C THR A 32 4.62 -6.23 8.99
N LYS A 33 3.34 -6.62 9.11
CA LYS A 33 2.96 -7.95 9.61
C LYS A 33 3.60 -9.08 8.79
N TRP A 34 3.54 -9.02 7.46
CA TRP A 34 4.15 -10.07 6.64
C TRP A 34 5.68 -10.09 6.70
N ARG A 35 6.34 -8.96 7.01
CA ARG A 35 7.78 -8.94 7.27
C ARG A 35 8.12 -9.66 8.57
N ASP A 36 7.30 -9.47 9.60
CA ASP A 36 7.43 -10.20 10.86
C ASP A 36 7.16 -11.70 10.64
N ASP A 37 6.11 -12.06 9.90
CA ASP A 37 5.83 -13.46 9.53
C ASP A 37 7.02 -14.11 8.79
N VAL A 38 7.71 -13.37 7.92
CA VAL A 38 8.92 -13.87 7.23
C VAL A 38 10.05 -14.14 8.23
N LYS A 39 10.21 -13.31 9.24
CA LYS A 39 11.20 -13.51 10.30
C LYS A 39 10.85 -14.74 11.13
N ASP A 40 9.59 -14.86 11.53
CA ASP A 40 9.09 -16.00 12.30
C ASP A 40 9.25 -17.32 11.55
N GLU A 41 8.98 -17.36 10.23
CA GLU A 41 9.19 -18.57 9.44
C GLU A 41 10.66 -18.96 9.33
N ARG A 42 11.59 -17.99 9.33
CA ARG A 42 13.02 -18.29 9.40
C ARG A 42 13.40 -18.89 10.74
N ASP A 43 12.88 -18.34 11.83
CA ASP A 43 13.18 -18.79 13.18
C ASP A 43 12.57 -20.18 13.46
N LYS A 44 11.33 -20.43 13.03
CA LYS A 44 10.70 -21.76 13.07
C LYS A 44 11.51 -22.79 12.28
N ALA A 45 11.94 -22.46 11.06
CA ALA A 45 12.74 -23.36 10.25
C ALA A 45 14.11 -23.63 10.89
N LYS A 46 14.75 -22.61 11.48
CA LYS A 46 16.01 -22.76 12.23
C LYS A 46 15.84 -23.72 13.41
N SER A 47 14.78 -23.56 14.19
CA SER A 47 14.45 -24.46 15.31
C SER A 47 14.21 -25.89 14.85
N ARG A 48 13.44 -26.09 13.76
CA ARG A 48 13.21 -27.44 13.20
C ARG A 48 14.51 -28.08 12.68
N LEU A 49 15.35 -27.31 11.99
CA LEU A 49 16.64 -27.79 11.46
C LEU A 49 17.61 -28.25 12.56
N LYS A 50 17.54 -27.66 13.75
CA LYS A 50 18.37 -28.06 14.90
C LYS A 50 18.16 -29.51 15.31
N TYR A 51 16.92 -30.00 15.21
CA TYR A 51 16.52 -31.34 15.65
C TYR A 51 16.35 -32.33 14.50
N ALA A 52 16.45 -31.88 13.25
CA ALA A 52 16.37 -32.74 12.08
C ALA A 52 17.60 -33.65 11.98
N SER A 53 17.39 -34.95 11.84
CA SER A 53 18.44 -35.97 11.85
C SER A 53 18.95 -36.31 10.45
N SER A 54 18.06 -36.29 9.44
CA SER A 54 18.38 -36.70 8.08
C SER A 54 18.57 -35.53 7.12
N SER A 55 19.38 -35.74 6.08
CA SER A 55 19.56 -34.76 5.00
C SER A 55 18.25 -34.48 4.26
N SER A 56 17.42 -35.52 4.05
CA SER A 56 16.09 -35.41 3.42
C SER A 56 15.14 -34.52 4.21
N GLU A 57 15.06 -34.71 5.53
CA GLU A 57 14.25 -33.86 6.41
C GLU A 57 14.73 -32.41 6.41
N LYS A 58 16.05 -32.19 6.50
CA LYS A 58 16.63 -30.85 6.42
C LYS A 58 16.31 -30.16 5.09
N SER A 59 16.31 -30.89 3.97
CA SER A 59 15.90 -30.36 2.68
C SER A 59 14.44 -29.92 2.70
N ARG A 60 13.53 -30.80 3.14
CA ARG A 60 12.09 -30.50 3.22
C ARG A 60 11.79 -29.27 4.06
N ILE A 61 12.48 -29.10 5.19
CA ILE A 61 12.31 -27.92 6.06
C ILE A 61 12.72 -26.63 5.33
N ARG A 62 13.86 -26.65 4.60
CA ARG A 62 14.31 -25.49 3.81
C ARG A 62 13.35 -25.18 2.67
N ASP A 63 12.90 -26.19 1.94
CA ASP A 63 11.97 -26.03 0.82
C ASP A 63 10.63 -25.44 1.29
N GLN A 64 10.10 -25.93 2.41
CA GLN A 64 8.88 -25.39 2.99
C GLN A 64 9.05 -23.92 3.41
N ARG A 65 10.13 -23.61 4.12
CA ARG A 65 10.48 -22.23 4.53
C ARG A 65 10.55 -21.31 3.31
N ASP A 66 11.30 -21.71 2.28
CA ASP A 66 11.57 -20.87 1.13
C ASP A 66 10.30 -20.64 0.30
N ARG A 67 9.44 -21.66 0.16
CA ARG A 67 8.11 -21.49 -0.46
C ARG A 67 7.24 -20.52 0.32
N GLN A 68 7.20 -20.60 1.65
CA GLN A 68 6.39 -19.69 2.46
C GLN A 68 6.92 -18.25 2.42
N ILE A 69 8.23 -18.07 2.57
CA ILE A 69 8.88 -16.75 2.47
C ILE A 69 8.64 -16.14 1.10
N SER A 70 8.78 -16.93 0.02
CA SER A 70 8.52 -16.47 -1.34
C SER A 70 7.08 -15.96 -1.50
N ARG A 71 6.08 -16.71 -1.01
CA ARG A 71 4.68 -16.29 -1.04
C ARG A 71 4.44 -14.99 -0.26
N LEU A 72 5.03 -14.84 0.93
CA LEU A 72 4.91 -13.61 1.72
C LEU A 72 5.56 -12.42 1.03
N ARG A 73 6.73 -12.60 0.41
CA ARG A 73 7.41 -11.57 -0.38
C ARG A 73 6.55 -11.12 -1.57
N SER A 74 5.96 -12.05 -2.32
CA SER A 74 5.05 -11.70 -3.41
C SER A 74 3.84 -10.89 -2.93
N LYS A 75 3.28 -11.20 -1.74
CA LYS A 75 2.20 -10.39 -1.15
C LYS A 75 2.68 -8.98 -0.81
N ILE A 76 3.85 -8.85 -0.20
CA ILE A 76 4.47 -7.55 0.13
C ILE A 76 4.64 -6.71 -1.14
N ASP A 77 5.16 -7.29 -2.22
CA ASP A 77 5.45 -6.54 -3.45
C ASP A 77 4.16 -6.05 -4.13
N ARG A 78 3.12 -6.90 -4.20
CA ARG A 78 1.79 -6.48 -4.67
C ARG A 78 1.23 -5.32 -3.84
N ARG A 79 1.39 -5.34 -2.51
CA ARG A 79 0.95 -4.21 -1.66
C ARG A 79 1.76 -2.94 -1.86
N LYS A 80 3.05 -3.04 -2.17
CA LYS A 80 3.83 -1.85 -2.55
C LYS A 80 3.30 -1.25 -3.85
N GLU A 81 2.96 -2.07 -4.84
CA GLU A 81 2.34 -1.62 -6.09
C GLU A 81 0.99 -0.94 -5.83
N ASP A 82 0.14 -1.53 -4.99
CA ASP A 82 -1.12 -0.92 -4.56
C ASP A 82 -0.88 0.46 -3.93
N ILE A 83 0.10 0.59 -3.03
CA ILE A 83 0.47 1.88 -2.41
C ILE A 83 0.90 2.89 -3.46
N VAL A 84 1.74 2.49 -4.43
CA VAL A 84 2.17 3.37 -5.53
C VAL A 84 0.96 3.84 -6.34
N SER A 85 0.04 2.94 -6.66
CA SER A 85 -1.20 3.28 -7.37
C SER A 85 -2.07 4.29 -6.59
N LYS A 86 -2.26 4.09 -5.28
CA LYS A 86 -2.99 5.04 -4.42
C LYS A 86 -2.29 6.39 -4.33
N ARG A 87 -0.96 6.42 -4.28
CA ARG A 87 -0.18 7.67 -4.31
C ARG A 87 -0.35 8.42 -5.62
N LYS A 88 -0.39 7.72 -6.77
CA LYS A 88 -0.70 8.32 -8.07
C LYS A 88 -2.08 8.95 -8.08
N ARG A 89 -3.11 8.24 -7.56
CA ARG A 89 -4.47 8.79 -7.43
C ARG A 89 -4.51 10.06 -6.57
N ILE A 90 -3.85 10.06 -5.41
CA ILE A 90 -3.75 11.26 -4.56
C ILE A 90 -3.10 12.43 -5.31
N LYS A 91 -2.09 12.16 -6.15
CA LYS A 91 -1.44 13.21 -6.96
C LYS A 91 -2.44 13.81 -7.96
N SER A 92 -3.20 12.99 -8.68
CA SER A 92 -4.23 13.45 -9.63
C SER A 92 -5.31 14.28 -8.92
N CYS A 93 -5.86 13.81 -7.79
CA CYS A 93 -6.84 14.58 -7.01
C CYS A 93 -6.31 15.97 -6.59
N ARG A 94 -5.00 16.07 -6.27
CA ARG A 94 -4.37 17.36 -5.93
C ARG A 94 -4.23 18.28 -7.13
N GLU A 95 -3.97 17.73 -8.31
CA GLU A 95 -3.93 18.48 -9.57
C GLU A 95 -5.33 19.00 -9.92
N ASP A 96 -6.36 18.17 -9.77
CA ASP A 96 -7.77 18.56 -9.98
C ASP A 96 -8.19 19.69 -9.02
N ILE A 97 -7.87 19.58 -7.72
CA ILE A 97 -8.11 20.64 -6.75
C ILE A 97 -7.43 21.95 -7.17
N ARG A 98 -6.19 21.89 -7.68
CA ARG A 98 -5.48 23.09 -8.17
C ARG A 98 -6.21 23.71 -9.36
N GLY A 99 -6.61 22.90 -10.34
CA GLY A 99 -7.38 23.36 -11.49
C GLY A 99 -8.73 23.97 -11.11
N TYR A 100 -9.47 23.38 -10.17
CA TYR A 100 -10.71 23.97 -9.66
C TYR A 100 -10.48 25.30 -8.95
N ARG A 101 -9.39 25.45 -8.18
CA ARG A 101 -9.03 26.72 -7.53
C ARG A 101 -8.66 27.81 -8.53
N GLU A 102 -8.02 27.46 -9.65
CA GLU A 102 -7.74 28.40 -10.75
C GLU A 102 -9.02 28.89 -11.41
N LYS A 103 -9.92 27.96 -11.77
CA LYS A 103 -11.23 28.30 -12.34
C LYS A 103 -12.05 29.21 -11.43
N ILE A 104 -12.02 28.99 -10.11
CA ILE A 104 -12.65 29.89 -9.13
C ILE A 104 -12.01 31.28 -9.17
N ARG A 105 -10.67 31.38 -9.22
CA ARG A 105 -9.97 32.66 -9.30
C ARG A 105 -10.33 33.43 -10.57
N ASP A 106 -10.41 32.75 -11.71
CA ASP A 106 -10.78 33.39 -12.98
C ASP A 106 -12.22 33.90 -12.98
N ILE A 107 -13.16 33.14 -12.41
CA ILE A 107 -14.55 33.58 -12.24
C ILE A 107 -14.61 34.83 -11.35
N LYS A 108 -13.82 34.87 -10.26
CA LYS A 108 -13.76 36.01 -9.36
C LYS A 108 -13.10 37.25 -9.98
N ARG A 109 -12.15 37.08 -10.91
CA ARG A 109 -11.49 38.19 -11.63
C ARG A 109 -12.36 38.82 -12.73
N ARG A 110 -13.30 38.05 -13.28
CA ARG A 110 -14.24 38.48 -14.34
C ARG A 110 -15.52 39.11 -13.78
N ARG A 111 -15.64 39.18 -12.46
CA ARG A 111 -16.72 39.85 -11.72
C ARG A 111 -16.14 41.07 -11.03
#